data_AF-A0A4R4PPY9-F1
#
_entry.id   AF-A0A4R4PPY9-F1
#
_cell.length_a   1.000
_cell.length_b   1.000
_cell.length_c   1.000
_cell.angle_alpha   90.00
_cell.angle_beta   90.00
_cell.angle_gamma   90.00
#
_symmetry.space_group_name_H-M   'P 1'
#
loop_
_entity.id
_entity.type
_entity.pdbx_description
1 polymer ?
#
loop_
_entity_poly.entity_id
_entity_poly.type
_entity_poly.pdbx_seq_one_letter_code
_entity_poly.pdbx_strand_id
1 'polypeptide(L)'
;TTTEPTVEPTEDPTVEPTTADPTTPDEPESPDGGDDGFWMAQLFSEPVESGPEVRDERLAAVRAEGVPEAEVVLSDEFASLNPGYWVIYAPGPFADGREALAFCADRGRTTANQCIGRYLSTNPDDKVYVCQPGDGGPSGRCERE
;
A
#
# COMPACT_ATOMS: atom_id res chain seq x y z
N THR A 1 76.95 4.56 3.78
CA THR A 1 76.58 3.38 4.61
C THR A 1 75.73 3.92 5.75
N THR A 2 74.39 3.90 5.63
CA THR A 2 73.50 2.87 6.27
C THR A 2 73.20 3.30 7.73
N THR A 3 71.99 3.52 8.25
CA THR A 3 70.59 3.25 7.86
C THR A 3 69.66 4.12 8.74
N GLU A 4 68.48 4.45 8.22
CA GLU A 4 67.27 4.91 8.94
C GLU A 4 66.54 3.69 9.56
N PRO A 5 65.87 3.80 10.73
CA PRO A 5 64.83 2.84 11.10
C PRO A 5 63.43 3.40 10.79
N THR A 6 62.84 2.75 9.79
CA THR A 6 61.45 2.66 9.36
C THR A 6 60.42 2.56 10.49
N VAL A 7 59.37 3.38 10.39
CA VAL A 7 58.08 3.21 11.09
C VAL A 7 57.12 2.44 10.17
N GLU A 8 56.58 1.33 10.64
CA GLU A 8 55.45 0.63 10.01
C GLU A 8 54.43 0.28 11.10
N PRO A 9 53.20 0.81 11.01
CA PRO A 9 52.02 0.11 11.47
C PRO A 9 51.29 -0.46 10.24
N THR A 10 51.31 -1.78 10.08
CA THR A 10 50.38 -2.49 9.17
C THR A 10 49.26 -3.06 10.03
N GLU A 11 48.16 -2.34 10.14
CA GLU A 11 46.86 -2.93 10.48
C GLU A 11 45.95 -2.72 9.27
N ASP A 12 45.73 -3.78 8.51
CA ASP A 12 44.73 -3.80 7.45
C ASP A 12 43.82 -5.01 7.69
N PRO A 13 42.65 -4.84 8.33
CA PRO A 13 41.58 -5.81 8.16
C PRO A 13 40.96 -5.56 6.77
N THR A 14 41.33 -6.40 5.81
CA THR A 14 40.62 -6.54 4.55
C THR A 14 39.19 -7.00 4.83
N VAL A 15 38.26 -6.04 4.90
CA VAL A 15 36.82 -6.29 4.79
C VAL A 15 36.49 -6.35 3.32
N GLU A 16 36.31 -7.56 2.80
CA GLU A 16 35.71 -7.79 1.50
C GLU A 16 34.28 -7.21 1.51
N PRO A 17 33.91 -6.31 0.58
CA PRO A 17 32.51 -5.96 0.42
C PRO A 17 31.81 -7.16 -0.22
N THR A 18 31.15 -7.98 0.60
CA THR A 18 30.08 -8.85 0.13
C THR A 18 29.11 -7.97 -0.63
N THR A 19 29.07 -8.16 -1.95
CA THR A 19 28.06 -7.57 -2.81
C THR A 19 26.74 -8.13 -2.32
N ALA A 20 25.98 -7.32 -1.59
CA ALA A 20 24.59 -7.61 -1.33
C ALA A 20 23.91 -7.54 -2.69
N ASP A 21 23.51 -8.69 -3.24
CA ASP A 21 22.51 -8.74 -4.29
C ASP A 21 21.35 -7.82 -3.88
N PRO A 22 20.88 -6.90 -4.74
CA PRO A 22 19.65 -6.20 -4.45
C PRO A 22 18.56 -7.26 -4.47
N THR A 23 18.11 -7.68 -3.29
CA THR A 23 16.83 -8.35 -3.14
C THR A 23 15.81 -7.37 -3.72
N THR A 24 15.36 -7.63 -4.95
CA THR A 24 14.21 -6.96 -5.52
C THR A 24 13.11 -7.05 -4.47
N PRO A 25 12.50 -5.92 -4.06
CA PRO A 25 11.31 -5.99 -3.24
C PRO A 25 10.35 -6.95 -3.95
N ASP A 26 9.82 -7.94 -3.23
CA ASP A 26 8.68 -8.73 -3.66
C ASP A 26 7.59 -7.73 -4.06
N GLU A 27 7.49 -7.43 -5.35
CA GLU A 27 6.35 -6.72 -5.90
C GLU A 27 5.18 -7.68 -5.67
N PRO A 28 4.11 -7.27 -4.96
CA PRO A 28 3.01 -8.17 -4.66
C PRO A 28 2.52 -8.76 -5.99
N GLU A 29 2.61 -10.09 -6.11
CA GLU A 29 2.14 -10.83 -7.27
C GLU A 29 0.70 -10.37 -7.54
N SER A 30 0.50 -9.70 -8.68
CA SER A 30 -0.85 -9.43 -9.17
C SER A 30 -1.52 -10.78 -9.34
N PRO A 31 -2.65 -11.07 -8.67
CA PRO A 31 -3.19 -12.41 -8.62
C PRO A 31 -3.46 -12.91 -10.04
N ASP A 32 -2.79 -14.01 -10.40
CA ASP A 32 -2.94 -14.69 -11.68
C ASP A 32 -4.32 -15.35 -11.84
N GLY A 33 -5.12 -14.83 -12.77
CA GLY A 33 -5.94 -15.60 -13.70
C GLY A 33 -7.19 -16.29 -13.15
N GLY A 34 -7.95 -15.65 -12.28
CA GLY A 34 -9.30 -16.09 -11.90
C GLY A 34 -9.97 -15.09 -10.98
N ASP A 35 -11.10 -14.51 -11.40
CA ASP A 35 -11.87 -13.57 -10.58
C ASP A 35 -10.95 -12.54 -9.89
N ASP A 36 -10.12 -11.88 -10.70
CA ASP A 36 -8.88 -11.19 -10.33
C ASP A 36 -9.10 -9.90 -9.52
N GLY A 37 -9.53 -10.06 -8.27
CA GLY A 37 -9.72 -8.94 -7.38
C GLY A 37 -9.76 -9.31 -5.91
N PHE A 38 -9.61 -8.30 -5.07
CA PHE A 38 -9.57 -8.46 -3.62
C PHE A 38 -10.25 -7.30 -2.91
N TRP A 39 -10.70 -7.54 -1.69
CA TRP A 39 -11.18 -6.48 -0.82
C TRP A 39 -10.01 -5.72 -0.21
N MET A 40 -10.06 -4.40 -0.30
CA MET A 40 -9.09 -3.49 0.32
C MET A 40 -9.79 -2.43 1.17
N ALA A 41 -9.06 -1.88 2.13
CA ALA A 41 -9.48 -0.70 2.87
C ALA A 41 -8.96 0.55 2.14
N GLN A 42 -9.82 1.27 1.43
CA GLN A 42 -9.47 2.52 0.77
C GLN A 42 -9.38 3.63 1.81
N LEU A 43 -8.18 4.21 1.96
CA LEU A 43 -7.84 5.17 3.00
C LEU A 43 -7.87 6.60 2.50
N PHE A 44 -7.43 6.81 1.25
CA PHE A 44 -7.39 8.13 0.62
C PHE A 44 -7.37 8.00 -0.91
N SER A 45 -7.78 9.04 -1.62
CA SER A 45 -7.66 9.14 -3.07
C SER A 45 -7.13 10.51 -3.44
N GLU A 46 -5.91 10.55 -3.96
CA GLU A 46 -5.22 11.78 -4.37
C GLU A 46 -5.33 11.92 -5.90
N PRO A 47 -5.83 13.05 -6.43
CA PRO A 47 -5.84 13.28 -7.87
C PRO A 47 -4.44 13.17 -8.48
N VAL A 48 -4.32 12.54 -9.65
CA VAL A 48 -3.03 12.43 -10.35
C VAL A 48 -2.43 13.79 -10.75
N GLU A 49 -3.29 14.80 -10.92
CA GLU A 49 -2.89 16.18 -11.21
C GLU A 49 -2.11 16.85 -10.06
N SER A 50 -2.24 16.35 -8.83
CA SER A 50 -1.52 16.88 -7.66
C SER A 50 -0.01 16.59 -7.70
N GLY A 51 0.44 15.64 -8.52
CA GLY A 51 1.86 15.28 -8.64
C GLY A 51 2.31 14.19 -7.64
N PRO A 52 3.30 13.36 -8.03
CA PRO A 52 3.75 12.22 -7.23
C PRO A 52 4.36 12.63 -5.89
N GLU A 53 4.89 13.84 -5.77
CA GLU A 53 5.39 14.37 -4.49
C GLU A 53 4.26 14.48 -3.46
N VAL A 54 3.09 15.01 -3.86
CA VAL A 54 1.92 15.11 -2.98
C VAL A 54 1.39 13.72 -2.63
N ARG A 55 1.34 12.79 -3.59
CA ARG A 55 1.01 11.38 -3.34
C ARG A 55 1.88 10.77 -2.24
N ASP A 56 3.20 10.98 -2.33
CA ASP A 56 4.16 10.40 -1.40
C ASP A 56 4.04 11.02 0.00
N GLU A 57 3.80 12.34 0.07
CA GLU A 57 3.47 13.03 1.33
C GLU A 57 2.21 12.46 1.98
N ARG A 58 1.15 12.22 1.19
CA ARG A 58 -0.11 11.61 1.69
C ARG A 58 0.10 10.19 2.17
N LEU A 59 0.83 9.37 1.41
CA LEU A 59 1.15 8.01 1.80
C LEU A 59 1.94 7.97 3.10
N ALA A 60 2.96 8.83 3.23
CA ALA A 60 3.76 8.93 4.45
C ALA A 60 2.90 9.36 5.65
N ALA A 61 1.98 10.31 5.46
CA ALA A 61 1.05 10.73 6.50
C ALA A 61 0.14 9.56 6.94
N VAL A 62 -0.49 8.86 6.01
CA VAL A 62 -1.34 7.70 6.30
C VAL A 62 -0.58 6.60 7.08
N ARG A 63 0.67 6.33 6.68
CA ARG A 63 1.53 5.38 7.39
C ARG A 63 1.87 5.83 8.80
N ALA A 64 2.19 7.12 8.97
CA ALA A 64 2.48 7.71 10.29
C ALA A 64 1.24 7.76 11.20
N GLU A 65 0.03 7.84 10.63
CA GLU A 65 -1.26 7.84 11.35
C GLU A 65 -1.72 6.44 11.78
N GLY A 66 -0.92 5.39 11.56
CA GLY A 66 -1.20 4.04 12.08
C GLY A 66 -1.58 3.00 11.03
N VAL A 67 -1.29 3.25 9.75
CA VAL A 67 -1.41 2.22 8.69
C VAL A 67 -0.07 2.01 7.99
N PRO A 68 0.97 1.49 8.68
CA PRO A 68 2.30 1.31 8.09
C PRO A 68 2.30 0.42 6.83
N GLU A 69 1.32 -0.48 6.71
CA GLU A 69 1.11 -1.37 5.57
C GLU A 69 0.40 -0.72 4.39
N ALA A 70 0.11 0.59 4.43
CA ALA A 70 -0.57 1.26 3.33
C ALA A 70 0.25 1.22 2.03
N GLU A 71 -0.42 0.99 0.92
CA GLU A 71 0.12 0.92 -0.44
C GLU A 71 -0.61 1.90 -1.36
N VAL A 72 -0.14 2.01 -2.61
CA VAL A 72 -0.72 2.89 -3.62
C VAL A 72 -0.89 2.16 -4.94
N VAL A 73 -2.06 2.33 -5.55
CA VAL A 73 -2.33 1.92 -6.95
C VAL A 73 -2.77 3.12 -7.76
N LEU A 74 -2.51 3.09 -9.07
CA LEU A 74 -3.12 4.04 -10.02
C LEU A 74 -4.50 3.54 -10.40
N SER A 75 -5.52 4.39 -10.26
CA SER A 75 -6.90 3.96 -10.44
C SER A 75 -7.26 3.60 -11.88
N ASP A 76 -6.51 4.10 -12.86
CA ASP A 76 -6.65 3.76 -14.28
C ASP A 76 -6.32 2.29 -14.60
N GLU A 77 -5.60 1.59 -13.71
CA GLU A 77 -5.23 0.18 -13.89
C GLU A 77 -6.35 -0.78 -13.46
N PHE A 78 -7.36 -0.29 -12.72
CA PHE A 78 -8.44 -1.10 -12.15
C PHE A 78 -9.81 -0.52 -12.52
N ALA A 79 -10.55 -1.24 -13.38
CA ALA A 79 -11.85 -0.79 -13.88
C ALA A 79 -12.92 -0.66 -12.78
N SER A 80 -12.74 -1.32 -11.62
CA SER A 80 -13.62 -1.14 -10.46
C SER A 80 -13.46 0.24 -9.78
N LEU A 81 -12.48 1.06 -10.18
CA LEU A 81 -12.21 2.40 -9.66
C LEU A 81 -12.72 3.52 -10.58
N ASN A 82 -12.67 4.75 -10.08
CA ASN A 82 -12.78 5.95 -10.91
C ASN A 82 -11.38 6.33 -11.40
N PRO A 83 -11.15 6.53 -12.72
CA PRO A 83 -9.84 6.88 -13.25
C PRO A 83 -9.38 8.27 -12.77
N GLY A 84 -8.07 8.54 -12.83
CA GLY A 84 -7.48 9.83 -12.50
C GLY A 84 -7.04 10.03 -11.03
N TYR A 85 -6.86 8.94 -10.27
CA TYR A 85 -6.46 9.01 -8.87
C TYR A 85 -5.33 8.03 -8.53
N TRP A 86 -4.45 8.44 -7.62
CA TRP A 86 -3.70 7.50 -6.78
C TRP A 86 -4.57 7.11 -5.58
N VAL A 87 -4.87 5.82 -5.47
CA VAL A 87 -5.62 5.31 -4.33
C VAL A 87 -4.64 4.78 -3.30
N ILE A 88 -4.66 5.37 -2.10
CA ILE A 88 -3.91 4.87 -0.94
C ILE A 88 -4.82 3.90 -0.19
N TYR A 89 -4.36 2.68 0.04
CA TYR A 89 -5.18 1.61 0.62
C TYR A 89 -4.37 0.70 1.55
N ALA A 90 -5.06 -0.08 2.39
CA ALA A 90 -4.48 -1.24 3.04
C ALA A 90 -4.94 -2.51 2.31
N PRO A 91 -4.03 -3.44 1.95
CA PRO A 91 -4.35 -4.59 1.09
C PRO A 91 -5.18 -5.69 1.77
N GLY A 92 -5.12 -5.84 3.09
CA GLY A 92 -5.76 -6.95 3.80
C GLY A 92 -4.76 -8.00 4.30
N PRO A 93 -5.23 -9.19 4.72
CA PRO A 93 -6.15 -10.04 3.94
C PRO A 93 -7.61 -9.91 4.37
N PHE A 94 -8.42 -9.16 3.62
CA PHE A 94 -9.85 -9.02 3.89
C PHE A 94 -10.65 -9.99 3.01
N ALA A 95 -11.47 -10.84 3.64
CA ALA A 95 -12.38 -11.73 2.93
C ALA A 95 -13.55 -10.95 2.31
N ASP A 96 -13.98 -9.87 2.96
CA ASP A 96 -15.09 -9.04 2.53
C ASP A 96 -14.91 -7.56 2.93
N GLY A 97 -15.82 -6.70 2.47
CA GLY A 97 -15.79 -5.28 2.78
C GLY A 97 -16.04 -4.94 4.24
N ARG A 98 -16.67 -5.85 5.01
CA ARG A 98 -16.91 -5.66 6.45
C ARG A 98 -15.63 -5.90 7.24
N GLU A 99 -14.80 -6.86 6.86
CA GLU A 99 -13.47 -7.05 7.44
C GLU A 99 -12.57 -5.84 7.16
N ALA A 100 -12.62 -5.29 5.95
CA ALA A 100 -11.94 -4.03 5.64
C ALA A 100 -12.46 -2.86 6.51
N LEU A 101 -13.76 -2.77 6.79
CA LEU A 101 -14.31 -1.77 7.70
C LEU A 101 -13.94 -2.00 9.17
N ALA A 102 -13.83 -3.25 9.61
CA ALA A 102 -13.34 -3.56 10.95
C ALA A 102 -11.92 -3.04 11.12
N PHE A 103 -11.06 -3.29 10.13
CA PHE A 103 -9.71 -2.72 10.07
C PHE A 103 -9.70 -1.18 10.14
N CYS A 104 -10.61 -0.52 9.41
CA CYS A 104 -10.77 0.93 9.47
C CYS A 104 -11.14 1.39 10.90
N ALA A 105 -12.14 0.73 11.50
CA ALA A 105 -12.68 1.10 12.82
C ALA A 105 -11.65 0.90 13.94
N ASP A 106 -10.85 -0.16 13.90
CA ASP A 106 -9.76 -0.43 14.85
C ASP A 106 -8.70 0.68 14.86
N ARG A 107 -8.61 1.45 13.77
CA ARG A 107 -7.71 2.62 13.62
C ARG A 107 -8.43 3.96 13.76
N GLY A 108 -9.67 3.96 14.25
CA GLY A 108 -10.46 5.17 14.47
C GLY A 108 -10.96 5.85 13.20
N ARG A 109 -10.90 5.18 12.04
CA ARG A 109 -11.37 5.70 10.74
C ARG A 109 -12.80 5.24 10.50
N THR A 110 -13.77 5.87 11.15
CA THR A 110 -15.16 5.41 11.22
C THR A 110 -16.12 6.17 10.31
N THR A 111 -15.63 7.05 9.43
CA THR A 111 -16.46 7.78 8.46
C THR A 111 -16.08 7.43 7.03
N ALA A 112 -17.04 7.52 6.11
CA ALA A 112 -16.85 7.15 4.70
C ALA A 112 -15.78 8.00 3.97
N ASN A 113 -15.43 9.17 4.50
CA ASN A 113 -14.34 10.00 3.96
C ASN A 113 -12.96 9.61 4.50
N GLN A 114 -12.90 8.84 5.59
CA GLN A 114 -11.65 8.42 6.22
C GLN A 114 -11.23 7.02 5.78
N CYS A 115 -12.20 6.12 5.60
CA CYS A 115 -11.94 4.74 5.20
C CYS A 115 -13.22 4.04 4.74
N ILE A 116 -13.12 3.27 3.66
CA ILE A 116 -14.19 2.37 3.18
C ILE A 116 -13.60 1.02 2.77
N GLY A 117 -14.41 -0.03 2.85
CA GLY A 117 -14.09 -1.29 2.20
C GLY A 117 -14.45 -1.21 0.71
N ARG A 118 -13.56 -1.63 -0.17
CA ARG A 118 -13.80 -1.62 -1.63
C ARG A 118 -13.19 -2.85 -2.28
N TYR A 119 -13.90 -3.43 -3.24
CA TYR A 119 -13.35 -4.48 -4.08
C TYR A 119 -12.51 -3.86 -5.22
N LEU A 120 -11.25 -4.25 -5.32
CA LEU A 120 -10.32 -3.83 -6.36
C LEU A 120 -10.21 -4.92 -7.42
N SER A 121 -10.57 -4.61 -8.66
CA SER A 121 -10.50 -5.57 -9.78
C SER A 121 -10.42 -4.85 -11.13
N THR A 122 -10.12 -5.62 -12.17
CA THR A 122 -10.12 -5.17 -13.57
C THR A 122 -11.49 -5.26 -14.24
N ASN A 123 -12.54 -5.73 -13.53
CA ASN A 123 -13.90 -5.79 -14.05
C ASN A 123 -14.70 -4.51 -13.70
N PRO A 124 -15.21 -3.75 -14.67
CA PRO A 124 -15.96 -2.52 -14.42
C PRO A 124 -17.28 -2.74 -13.66
N ASP A 125 -17.90 -3.93 -13.75
CA ASP A 125 -19.14 -4.24 -13.03
C ASP A 125 -18.92 -4.29 -11.51
N ASP A 126 -17.69 -4.54 -11.06
CA ASP A 126 -17.35 -4.64 -9.64
C ASP A 126 -17.33 -3.27 -8.93
N LYS A 127 -17.50 -2.16 -9.66
CA LYS A 127 -17.53 -0.79 -9.12
C LYS A 127 -18.60 -0.57 -8.05
N VAL A 128 -19.64 -1.42 -8.05
CA VAL A 128 -20.74 -1.42 -7.08
C VAL A 128 -20.36 -2.01 -5.71
N TYR A 129 -19.27 -2.77 -5.61
CA TYR A 129 -18.83 -3.43 -4.39
C TYR A 129 -18.04 -2.47 -3.50
N VAL A 130 -18.83 -1.68 -2.76
CA VAL A 130 -18.35 -0.68 -1.79
C VAL A 130 -19.08 -0.89 -0.49
N CYS A 131 -18.32 -1.02 0.59
CA CYS A 131 -18.79 -1.14 1.95
C CYS A 131 -18.43 0.13 2.72
N GLN A 132 -19.44 0.83 3.24
CA GLN A 132 -19.29 2.12 3.91
C GLN A 132 -19.63 2.00 5.41
N PRO A 133 -18.90 2.70 6.30
CA PRO A 133 -19.29 2.80 7.69
C PRO A 133 -20.56 3.65 7.85
N GLY A 134 -21.38 3.37 8.87
CA GLY A 134 -22.59 4.12 9.18
C GLY A 134 -23.06 3.95 10.62
N ASP A 135 -23.89 4.88 11.11
CA ASP A 135 -24.37 4.94 12.52
C ASP A 135 -25.18 3.70 12.98
N GLY A 136 -25.63 2.86 12.03
CA GLY A 136 -26.35 1.61 12.28
C GLY A 136 -25.58 0.35 11.87
N GLY A 137 -24.30 0.48 11.50
CA GLY A 137 -23.46 -0.59 10.96
C GLY A 137 -23.07 -0.39 9.50
N PRO A 138 -22.33 -1.35 8.91
CA PRO A 138 -21.92 -1.32 7.51
C PRO A 138 -23.09 -1.19 6.52
N SER A 139 -22.88 -0.45 5.43
CA SER A 139 -23.86 -0.27 4.36
C SER A 139 -23.21 -0.42 2.98
N GLY A 140 -24.03 -0.63 1.94
CA GLY A 140 -23.57 -0.89 0.58
C GLY A 140 -23.49 -2.38 0.25
N ARG A 141 -22.72 -2.73 -0.79
CA ARG A 141 -22.48 -4.14 -1.16
C ARG A 141 -21.13 -4.54 -0.61
N CYS A 142 -21.14 -5.18 0.55
CA CYS A 142 -19.93 -5.55 1.28
C CYS A 142 -19.37 -6.92 0.90
N GLU A 143 -20.04 -7.66 0.02
CA GLU A 143 -19.66 -9.00 -0.42
C GLU A 143 -19.77 -9.02 -1.95
N ARG A 144 -18.85 -9.73 -2.61
CA ARG A 144 -18.91 -10.01 -4.05
C ARG A 144 -19.57 -11.38 -4.22
N GLU A 145 -20.54 -11.46 -5.14
CA GLU A 145 -21.37 -12.66 -5.39
C GLU A 145 -20.92 -13.39 -6.66
#